data_AF-A0A0L6JWI2-F1
#
_entry.id   AF-A0A0L6JWI2-F1
#
_cell.length_a   1.000
_cell.length_b   1.000
_cell.length_c   1.000
_cell.angle_alpha   90.00
_cell.angle_beta   90.00
_cell.angle_gamma   90.00
#
_symmetry.space_group_name_H-M   'P 1'
#
loop_
_entity.id
_entity.type
_entity.pdbx_description
1 polymer ?
#
loop_
_entity_poly.entity_id
_entity_poly.type
_entity_poly.pdbx_seq_one_letter_code
_entity_poly.pdbx_strand_id
1 'polypeptide(L)'
;MFNIFSTSEEESNDGKRYTINLLEEILDRSNMNRAYIRVKGNKGKHGIDRMTVDELQTFLEENGDQIRKDIMEGTYSPKPVRRVEIPKPDG
;
A
#
# COMPACT_ATOMS: atom_id res chain seq x y z
N MET A 1 25.82 -8.12 11.03
CA MET A 1 25.75 -7.53 9.69
C MET A 1 26.04 -8.62 8.68
N PHE A 2 25.04 -9.06 7.91
CA PHE A 2 25.27 -9.96 6.78
C PHE A 2 25.50 -9.13 5.52
N ASN A 3 26.69 -9.28 4.95
CA ASN A 3 27.19 -8.58 3.78
C ASN A 3 26.82 -9.38 2.52
N ILE A 4 25.97 -8.82 1.66
CA ILE A 4 25.50 -9.44 0.41
C ILE A 4 26.33 -9.05 -0.82
N PHE A 5 27.48 -8.39 -0.66
CA PHE A 5 28.32 -7.93 -1.79
C PHE A 5 29.21 -9.00 -2.45
N SER A 6 28.79 -10.26 -2.51
CA SER A 6 29.54 -11.26 -3.29
C SER A 6 28.60 -12.20 -4.00
N THR A 7 28.16 -11.81 -5.20
CA THR A 7 27.96 -12.75 -6.28
C THR A 7 28.25 -12.02 -7.60
N SER A 8 29.10 -12.67 -8.38
CA SER A 8 29.69 -12.31 -9.67
C SER A 8 28.68 -11.95 -10.77
N GLU A 9 29.18 -11.21 -11.76
CA GLU A 9 28.48 -10.74 -12.96
C GLU A 9 28.04 -11.88 -13.91
N GLU A 10 27.04 -11.52 -14.74
CA GLU A 10 26.55 -12.17 -15.97
C GLU A 10 25.61 -13.39 -15.81
N GLU A 11 24.29 -13.14 -15.82
CA GLU A 11 23.32 -13.70 -16.78
C GLU A 11 21.88 -13.18 -16.48
N SER A 12 21.32 -12.47 -17.46
CA SER A 12 19.92 -12.05 -17.68
C SER A 12 19.06 -11.68 -16.46
N ASN A 13 19.06 -10.40 -16.08
CA ASN A 13 18.45 -10.00 -14.81
C ASN A 13 17.48 -8.80 -14.90
N ASP A 14 16.46 -8.92 -15.75
CA ASP A 14 15.31 -8.01 -15.72
C ASP A 14 14.55 -8.18 -14.37
N GLY A 15 14.39 -9.42 -13.90
CA GLY A 15 13.63 -9.76 -12.70
C GLY A 15 14.22 -9.34 -11.35
N LYS A 16 15.53 -9.48 -11.08
CA LYS A 16 16.10 -9.03 -9.77
C LYS A 16 16.31 -7.51 -9.74
N ARG A 17 16.29 -6.80 -10.87
CA ARG A 17 16.35 -5.32 -10.86
C ARG A 17 15.08 -4.72 -10.24
N TYR A 18 13.91 -5.32 -10.51
CA TYR A 18 12.62 -4.87 -9.96
C TYR A 18 12.47 -5.07 -8.45
N THR A 19 13.18 -6.01 -7.84
CA THR A 19 12.94 -6.37 -6.44
C THR A 19 13.74 -5.55 -5.44
N ILE A 20 14.83 -4.88 -5.86
CA ILE A 20 15.78 -4.29 -4.91
C ILE A 20 15.19 -3.07 -4.17
N ASN A 21 14.18 -2.38 -4.73
CA ASN A 21 13.56 -1.21 -4.09
C ASN A 21 12.03 -1.08 -4.32
N LEU A 22 11.32 -2.20 -4.54
CA LEU A 22 9.89 -2.15 -4.88
C LEU A 22 9.05 -1.52 -3.77
N LEU A 23 9.40 -1.74 -2.50
CA LEU A 23 8.65 -1.20 -1.37
C LEU A 23 8.78 0.33 -1.30
N GLU A 24 9.97 0.84 -1.58
CA GLU A 24 10.27 2.26 -1.69
C GLU A 24 9.51 2.89 -2.84
N GLU A 25 9.43 2.23 -4.00
CA GLU A 25 8.63 2.69 -5.14
C GLU A 25 7.12 2.69 -4.84
N ILE A 26 6.62 1.67 -4.12
CA ILE A 26 5.23 1.62 -3.65
C ILE A 26 4.93 2.80 -2.73
N LEU A 27 5.85 3.11 -1.81
CA LEU A 27 5.74 4.18 -0.83
C LEU A 27 6.20 5.55 -1.34
N ASP A 28 6.56 5.66 -2.62
CA ASP A 28 6.91 6.93 -3.25
C ASP A 28 5.72 7.89 -3.24
N ARG A 29 6.01 9.18 -3.00
CA ARG A 29 4.97 10.21 -2.86
C ARG A 29 4.09 10.32 -4.11
N SER A 30 4.68 10.20 -5.30
CA SER A 30 3.92 10.27 -6.56
C SER A 30 3.01 9.05 -6.70
N ASN A 31 3.50 7.87 -6.32
CA ASN A 31 2.71 6.64 -6.35
C ASN A 31 1.54 6.68 -5.37
N MET A 32 1.81 7.10 -4.13
CA MET A 32 0.78 7.23 -3.08
C MET A 32 -0.30 8.25 -3.45
N ASN A 33 0.06 9.37 -4.09
CA ASN A 33 -0.92 10.33 -4.60
C ASN A 33 -1.82 9.73 -5.70
N ARG A 34 -1.25 8.96 -6.64
CA ARG A 34 -2.04 8.24 -7.66
C ARG A 34 -3.00 7.24 -7.01
N ALA A 35 -2.53 6.52 -5.99
CA ALA A 35 -3.35 5.58 -5.23
C ALA A 35 -4.52 6.28 -4.52
N TYR A 36 -4.25 7.40 -3.83
CA TYR A 36 -5.27 8.22 -3.18
C TYR A 36 -6.36 8.68 -4.15
N ILE A 37 -5.97 9.24 -5.31
CA ILE A 37 -6.92 9.71 -6.33
C ILE A 37 -7.82 8.55 -6.80
N ARG A 38 -7.24 7.36 -7.03
CA ARG A 38 -8.00 6.19 -7.47
C ARG A 38 -8.98 5.70 -6.40
N VAL A 39 -8.56 5.65 -5.13
CA VAL A 39 -9.43 5.25 -4.02
C VAL A 39 -10.60 6.23 -3.87
N LYS A 40 -10.34 7.54 -3.93
CA LYS A 40 -11.39 8.56 -3.90
C LYS A 40 -12.35 8.44 -5.07
N GLY A 41 -11.85 8.14 -6.26
CA GLY A 41 -12.66 7.91 -7.47
C GLY A 41 -13.56 6.67 -7.41
N ASN A 42 -13.16 5.62 -6.68
CA ASN A 42 -13.94 4.38 -6.56
C ASN A 42 -15.21 4.55 -5.71
N LYS A 43 -15.29 5.58 -4.84
CA LYS A 43 -16.47 5.89 -4.01
C LYS A 43 -17.00 4.70 -3.19
N GLY A 44 -16.09 3.81 -2.75
CA GLY A 44 -16.44 2.61 -1.98
C GLY A 44 -17.05 2.93 -0.61
N LYS A 45 -17.73 1.95 -0.02
CA LYS A 45 -18.23 2.05 1.36
C LYS A 45 -17.10 1.88 2.37
N HIS A 46 -17.25 2.50 3.54
CA HIS A 46 -16.29 2.44 4.63
C HIS A 46 -15.99 1.00 5.11
N GLY A 47 -14.80 0.82 5.66
CA GLY A 47 -14.35 -0.40 6.33
C GLY A 47 -14.93 -0.55 7.75
N ILE A 48 -14.26 -1.34 8.58
CA ILE A 48 -14.66 -1.58 9.98
C ILE A 48 -14.52 -0.34 10.87
N ASP A 49 -13.68 0.61 10.46
CA ASP A 49 -13.39 1.85 11.16
C ASP A 49 -14.35 2.99 10.84
N ARG A 50 -15.30 2.74 9.93
CA ARG A 50 -16.32 3.71 9.51
C ARG A 50 -15.78 4.98 8.84
N MET A 51 -14.50 5.00 8.44
CA MET A 51 -13.91 6.14 7.73
C MET A 51 -14.45 6.23 6.30
N THR A 52 -14.95 7.41 5.95
CA THR A 52 -15.42 7.76 4.61
C THR A 52 -14.26 8.19 3.71
N VAL A 53 -14.49 8.20 2.39
CA VAL A 53 -13.50 8.68 1.42
C VAL A 53 -13.23 10.19 1.53
N ASP A 54 -14.15 10.95 2.12
CA ASP A 54 -13.98 12.39 2.33
C ASP A 54 -13.06 12.68 3.53
N GLU A 55 -13.09 11.83 4.55
CA GLU A 55 -12.21 11.91 5.73
C GLU A 55 -10.77 11.41 5.45
N LEU A 56 -10.58 10.65 4.37
CA LEU A 56 -9.32 9.99 4.04
C LEU A 56 -8.14 10.97 3.90
N GLN A 57 -8.38 12.16 3.34
CA GLN A 57 -7.30 13.14 3.15
C GLN A 57 -6.73 13.62 4.48
N THR A 58 -7.58 14.11 5.38
CA THR A 58 -7.18 14.59 6.70
C THR A 58 -6.51 13.46 7.50
N PHE A 59 -7.06 12.25 7.43
CA PHE A 59 -6.43 11.09 8.08
C PHE A 59 -5.00 10.84 7.58
N LEU A 60 -4.76 10.90 6.27
CA LEU A 60 -3.44 10.70 5.69
C LEU A 60 -2.48 11.87 5.98
N GLU A 61 -2.98 13.10 6.07
CA GLU A 61 -2.17 14.26 6.48
C GLU A 61 -1.69 14.12 7.93
N GLU A 62 -2.51 13.56 8.82
CA GLU A 62 -2.18 13.36 10.24
C GLU A 62 -1.34 12.09 10.49
N ASN A 63 -1.61 11.00 9.76
CA ASN A 63 -1.10 9.66 10.09
C ASN A 63 -0.20 9.06 9.00
N GLY A 64 -0.13 9.64 7.81
CA GLY A 64 0.48 9.03 6.63
C GLY A 64 1.98 8.75 6.78
N ASP A 65 2.72 9.65 7.41
CA ASP A 65 4.16 9.48 7.65
C ASP A 65 4.43 8.31 8.60
N GLN A 66 3.63 8.16 9.66
CA GLN A 66 3.75 7.04 10.58
C GLN A 66 3.38 5.71 9.91
N ILE A 67 2.30 5.68 9.13
CA ILE A 67 1.90 4.48 8.37
C ILE A 67 3.02 4.07 7.40
N ARG A 68 3.61 5.03 6.67
CA ARG A 68 4.72 4.77 5.75
C ARG A 68 5.93 4.20 6.48
N LYS A 69 6.27 4.74 7.65
CA LYS A 69 7.34 4.22 8.51
C LYS A 69 7.04 2.79 8.96
N ASP A 70 5.84 2.53 9.48
CA ASP A 70 5.45 1.21 9.97
C ASP A 70 5.46 0.15 8.86
N ILE A 71 5.07 0.53 7.63
CA ILE A 71 5.15 -0.36 6.47
C ILE A 71 6.62 -0.67 6.15
N MET A 72 7.50 0.35 6.15
CA MET A 72 8.93 0.17 5.88
C MET A 72 9.62 -0.69 6.94
N GLU A 73 9.22 -0.56 8.20
CA GLU A 73 9.74 -1.35 9.33
C GLU A 73 9.09 -2.75 9.44
N GLY A 74 8.05 -3.03 8.64
CA GLY A 74 7.32 -4.30 8.67
C GLY A 74 6.41 -4.47 9.89
N THR A 75 6.09 -3.38 10.60
CA THR A 75 5.26 -3.38 11.82
C THR A 75 3.81 -3.00 11.55
N TYR A 76 3.50 -2.47 10.36
CA TYR A 76 2.13 -2.12 9.98
C TYR A 76 1.22 -3.34 9.94
N SER A 77 0.12 -3.30 10.71
CA SER A 77 -0.91 -4.32 10.73
C SER A 77 -2.20 -3.78 10.12
N PRO A 78 -2.60 -4.22 8.91
CA PRO A 78 -3.83 -3.78 8.27
C PRO A 78 -5.07 -4.16 9.10
N LYS A 79 -6.08 -3.28 9.11
CA LYS A 79 -7.37 -3.60 9.72
C LYS A 79 -8.07 -4.74 8.94
N PRO A 80 -8.82 -5.62 9.63
CA PRO A 80 -9.58 -6.66 8.95
C PRO A 80 -10.69 -6.06 8.06
N VAL A 81 -11.07 -6.80 7.02
CA VAL A 81 -12.10 -6.37 6.06
C VAL A 81 -13.50 -6.44 6.67
N ARG A 82 -14.34 -5.45 6.38
CA ARG A 82 -15.75 -5.46 6.79
C ARG A 82 -16.56 -6.40 5.91
N ARG A 83 -17.21 -7.39 6.51
CA ARG A 83 -18.18 -8.25 5.81
C ARG A 83 -19.45 -7.45 5.47
N VAL A 84 -19.91 -7.62 4.25
CA VAL A 84 -21.20 -7.10 3.78
C VAL A 84 -21.89 -8.19 2.97
N GLU A 85 -23.17 -8.40 3.24
CA GLU A 85 -24.01 -9.22 2.37
C GLU A 85 -24.38 -8.38 1.16
N ILE A 86 -24.05 -8.90 -0.02
CA ILE A 86 -24.39 -8.30 -1.30
C ILE A 86 -25.22 -9.34 -2.05
N PRO A 87 -26.51 -9.09 -2.31
CA PRO A 87 -27.30 -10.00 -3.12
C PRO A 87 -26.68 -10.08 -4.52
N LYS A 88 -26.49 -11.30 -5.00
CA LYS A 88 -26.09 -11.51 -6.40
C LYS A 88 -27.32 -11.29 -7.29
N PRO A 89 -27.15 -10.86 -8.55
CA PRO A 89 -28.27 -10.60 -9.45
C PRO A 89 -29.25 -11.77 -9.59
N ASP A 90 -28.77 -13.01 -9.50
CA ASP A 90 -29.55 -14.22 -9.80
C ASP A 90 -29.82 -15.14 -8.58
N GLY A 91 -29.44 -14.71 -7.36
CA GLY A 91 -29.51 -15.55 -6.15
C GLY A 91 -28.17 -16.19 -5.78
#